data_AF-A0A0V0GQD3-F1
#
_entry.id   AF-A0A0V0GQD3-F1
#
_cell.length_a   1.000
_cell.length_b   1.000
_cell.length_c   1.000
_cell.angle_alpha   90.00
_cell.angle_beta   90.00
_cell.angle_gamma   90.00
#
_symmetry.space_group_name_H-M   'P 1'
#
loop_
_entity.id
_entity.type
_entity.pdbx_description
1 polymer ?
#
loop_
_entity_poly.entity_id
_entity_poly.type
_entity_poly.pdbx_seq_one_letter_code
_entity_poly.pdbx_strand_id
1 'polypeptide(L)'
;MEDLAVDKIVNNGIGLVPPEIAEKLYEGLHSHLESVGIDGVKVDVIHLLEMLCEDYGGRVDLAKAYYKALTTSVKKHFNGNGVIASMEHCNDFMFLGTETIALGRVGDDFWCTDPSGDPNGTFWLQGCHMVHCAYNSLWMGNFIHPDWDMFQSTHPCAEFHAASRAIS
;
A
#
# COMPACT_ATOMS: atom_id res chain seq x y z
N MET A 1 7.58 -6.12 19.31
CA MET A 1 8.05 -4.85 18.70
C MET A 1 6.87 -3.91 18.79
N GLU A 2 7.04 -2.71 19.33
CA GLU A 2 6.01 -1.67 19.22
C GLU A 2 5.95 -1.25 17.77
N ASP A 3 4.79 -1.44 17.13
CA ASP A 3 4.53 -0.95 15.80
C ASP A 3 3.94 0.45 15.96
N LEU A 4 4.78 1.46 15.72
CA LEU A 4 4.42 2.87 15.84
C LEU A 4 3.18 3.25 15.02
N ALA A 5 2.90 2.59 13.90
CA ALA A 5 1.72 2.87 13.09
C ALA A 5 0.47 2.30 13.76
N VAL A 6 0.51 1.03 14.18
CA VAL A 6 -0.60 0.36 14.87
C VAL A 6 -0.90 1.02 16.21
N ASP A 7 0.14 1.33 17.00
CA ASP A 7 -0.02 1.97 18.31
C ASP A 7 -0.64 3.37 18.17
N LYS A 8 -0.26 4.13 17.13
CA LYS A 8 -0.88 5.44 16.83
C LYS A 8 -2.32 5.31 16.39
N ILE A 9 -2.65 4.27 15.61
CA ILE A 9 -4.04 3.98 15.21
C ILE A 9 -4.90 3.70 16.44
N VAL A 10 -4.44 2.86 17.37
CA VAL A 10 -5.16 2.53 18.60
C VAL A 10 -5.33 3.77 19.48
N ASN A 11 -4.29 4.58 19.64
CA ASN A 11 -4.32 5.75 20.50
C ASN A 11 -5.20 6.90 19.96
N ASN A 12 -5.22 7.12 18.64
CA ASN A 12 -5.92 8.25 18.04
C ASN A 12 -7.32 7.89 17.50
N GLY A 13 -7.60 6.60 17.31
CA GLY A 13 -8.79 6.12 16.63
C GLY A 13 -8.74 6.36 15.11
N ILE A 14 -9.69 5.74 14.41
CA ILE A 14 -9.85 5.85 12.95
C ILE A 14 -11.26 6.35 12.65
N GLY A 15 -11.35 7.38 11.81
CA GLY A 15 -12.61 7.80 11.20
C GLY A 15 -12.86 7.05 9.89
N LEU A 16 -14.09 6.61 9.68
CA LEU A 16 -14.56 6.07 8.41
C LEU A 16 -15.57 7.05 7.79
N VAL A 17 -15.36 7.40 6.52
CA VAL A 17 -16.39 8.12 5.75
C VAL A 17 -17.51 7.14 5.38
N PRO A 18 -18.79 7.45 5.61
CA PRO A 18 -19.88 6.54 5.25
C PRO A 18 -19.77 6.10 3.78
N PRO A 19 -19.92 4.80 3.48
CA PRO A 19 -19.66 4.25 2.15
C PRO A 19 -20.51 4.89 1.04
N GLU A 20 -21.70 5.40 1.39
CA GLU A 20 -22.61 6.08 0.47
C GLU A 20 -22.04 7.40 -0.08
N ILE A 21 -21.03 7.97 0.60
CA ILE A 21 -20.37 9.21 0.20
C ILE A 21 -18.86 9.04 -0.01
N ALA A 22 -18.34 7.81 -0.07
CA ALA A 22 -16.93 7.54 -0.36
C ALA A 22 -16.49 8.09 -1.73
N GLU A 23 -17.38 8.12 -2.73
CA GLU A 23 -17.12 8.75 -4.03
C GLU A 23 -16.78 10.25 -3.87
N LYS A 24 -17.45 10.97 -2.96
CA LYS A 24 -17.15 12.40 -2.70
C LYS A 24 -15.81 12.61 -2.02
N LEU A 25 -15.42 11.69 -1.14
CA LEU A 25 -14.11 11.73 -0.47
C LEU A 25 -12.98 11.68 -1.52
N TYR A 26 -12.99 10.65 -2.37
CA TYR A 26 -11.93 10.46 -3.36
C TYR A 26 -11.97 11.49 -4.48
N GLU A 27 -13.16 11.91 -4.93
CA GLU A 27 -13.29 13.00 -5.91
C GLU A 27 -12.70 14.30 -5.36
N GLY A 28 -13.08 14.71 -4.14
CA GLY A 28 -12.59 15.95 -3.55
C GLY A 28 -11.09 15.94 -3.32
N LEU A 29 -10.54 14.82 -2.82
CA LEU A 29 -9.11 14.69 -2.58
C LEU A 29 -8.31 14.69 -3.89
N HIS A 30 -8.68 13.83 -4.85
CA HIS A 30 -7.88 13.64 -6.05
C HIS A 30 -8.02 14.79 -7.05
N SER A 31 -9.21 15.41 -7.18
CA SER A 31 -9.36 16.63 -7.99
C SER A 31 -8.51 17.78 -7.46
N HIS A 32 -8.38 17.92 -6.13
CA HIS A 32 -7.49 18.90 -5.54
C HIS A 32 -6.02 18.59 -5.86
N LEU A 33 -5.60 17.33 -5.67
CA LEU A 33 -4.24 16.89 -5.98
C LEU A 33 -3.88 17.13 -7.45
N GLU A 34 -4.75 16.75 -8.38
CA GLU A 34 -4.60 17.03 -9.81
C GLU A 34 -4.48 18.54 -10.07
N SER A 35 -5.30 19.38 -9.41
CA SER A 35 -5.29 20.84 -9.59
C SER A 35 -3.96 21.50 -9.19
N VAL A 36 -3.18 20.86 -8.32
CA VAL A 36 -1.85 21.33 -7.90
C VAL A 36 -0.71 20.59 -8.60
N GLY A 37 -1.02 19.81 -9.65
CA GLY A 37 -0.05 19.15 -10.52
C GLY A 37 0.44 17.78 -10.05
N ILE A 38 -0.24 17.15 -9.08
CA ILE A 38 0.03 15.77 -8.69
C ILE A 38 -0.62 14.82 -9.70
N ASP A 39 0.12 13.80 -10.14
CA ASP A 39 -0.26 12.86 -11.20
C ASP A 39 -0.62 11.45 -10.69
N GLY A 40 -0.50 11.22 -9.38
CA GLY A 40 -0.89 9.97 -8.76
C GLY A 40 -0.78 9.94 -7.24
N VAL A 41 -1.17 8.82 -6.65
CA VAL A 41 -1.21 8.63 -5.19
C VAL A 41 -0.69 7.26 -4.76
N LYS A 42 -0.07 7.19 -3.58
CA LYS A 42 0.11 5.94 -2.84
C LYS A 42 -1.01 5.84 -1.80
N VAL A 43 -1.84 4.81 -1.88
CA VAL A 43 -2.90 4.52 -0.90
C VAL A 43 -2.35 3.51 0.10
N ASP A 44 -2.04 3.99 1.29
CA ASP A 44 -1.52 3.17 2.38
C ASP A 44 -2.64 2.67 3.29
N VAL A 45 -2.37 1.58 4.02
CA VAL A 45 -3.32 0.95 4.95
C VAL A 45 -4.66 0.63 4.28
N ILE A 46 -4.65 0.29 2.98
CA ILE A 46 -5.88 0.19 2.17
C ILE A 46 -6.83 -0.90 2.67
N HIS A 47 -6.31 -1.94 3.33
CA HIS A 47 -7.12 -3.01 3.89
C HIS A 47 -7.66 -2.75 5.30
N LEU A 48 -7.45 -1.56 5.89
CA LEU A 48 -8.04 -1.20 7.18
C LEU A 48 -9.57 -1.31 7.20
N LEU A 49 -10.20 -1.27 6.02
CA LEU A 49 -11.63 -1.51 5.82
C LEU A 49 -12.10 -2.80 6.49
N GLU A 50 -11.30 -3.87 6.54
CA GLU A 50 -11.67 -5.10 7.23
C GLU A 50 -11.99 -4.86 8.72
N MET A 51 -11.23 -3.99 9.38
CA MET A 51 -11.40 -3.69 10.81
C MET A 51 -12.59 -2.76 11.10
N LEU A 52 -13.14 -2.09 10.08
CA LEU A 52 -14.16 -1.04 10.24
C LEU A 52 -15.54 -1.46 9.73
N CYS A 53 -15.69 -2.69 9.24
CA CYS A 53 -16.81 -3.08 8.40
C CYS A 53 -18.06 -3.59 9.10
N GLU A 54 -18.02 -3.80 10.42
CA GLU A 54 -19.10 -4.45 11.19
C GLU A 54 -20.47 -3.83 10.92
N ASP A 55 -20.55 -2.49 10.97
CA ASP A 55 -21.80 -1.74 10.79
C ASP A 55 -22.12 -1.37 9.33
N TYR A 56 -21.33 -1.85 8.36
CA TYR A 56 -21.39 -1.43 6.95
C TYR A 56 -21.61 -2.58 5.97
N GLY A 57 -22.36 -3.60 6.38
CA GLY A 57 -22.60 -4.80 5.56
C GLY A 57 -21.43 -5.78 5.55
N GLY A 58 -20.49 -5.62 6.48
CA GLY A 58 -19.29 -6.43 6.56
C GLY A 58 -18.26 -6.10 5.49
N ARG A 59 -17.16 -6.86 5.53
CA ARG A 59 -15.93 -6.59 4.77
C ARG A 59 -16.18 -6.41 3.27
N VAL A 60 -17.05 -7.25 2.72
CA VAL A 60 -17.32 -7.31 1.28
C VAL A 60 -18.03 -6.06 0.76
N ASP A 61 -19.11 -5.62 1.43
CA ASP A 61 -19.89 -4.50 0.93
C ASP A 61 -19.18 -3.15 1.16
N LEU A 62 -18.48 -3.01 2.29
CA LEU A 62 -17.61 -1.86 2.53
C LEU A 62 -16.47 -1.78 1.50
N ALA A 63 -15.79 -2.90 1.22
CA ALA A 63 -14.71 -2.95 0.23
C ALA A 63 -15.22 -2.58 -1.17
N LYS A 64 -16.37 -3.11 -1.62
CA LYS A 64 -16.95 -2.75 -2.93
C LYS A 64 -17.19 -1.24 -3.05
N ALA A 65 -17.76 -0.61 -2.02
CA ALA A 65 -18.04 0.82 -2.05
C ALA A 65 -16.74 1.64 -2.16
N TYR A 66 -15.74 1.33 -1.33
CA TYR A 66 -14.47 2.05 -1.31
C TYR A 66 -13.61 1.81 -2.55
N TYR A 67 -13.46 0.57 -3.01
CA TYR A 67 -12.69 0.28 -4.23
C TYR A 67 -13.34 0.88 -5.47
N LYS A 68 -14.68 0.84 -5.58
CA LYS A 68 -15.40 1.50 -6.69
C LYS A 68 -15.15 3.01 -6.68
N ALA A 69 -15.24 3.64 -5.51
CA ALA A 69 -15.00 5.07 -5.36
C ALA A 69 -13.56 5.46 -5.72
N LEU A 70 -12.58 4.71 -5.21
CA LEU A 70 -11.16 4.89 -5.52
C LEU A 70 -10.90 4.73 -7.02
N THR A 71 -11.33 3.62 -7.62
CA THR A 71 -11.18 3.33 -9.06
C THR A 71 -11.80 4.42 -9.92
N THR A 72 -13.00 4.89 -9.57
CA THR A 72 -13.67 5.97 -10.32
C THR A 72 -12.84 7.25 -10.31
N SER A 73 -12.33 7.62 -9.14
CA SER A 73 -11.51 8.83 -8.97
C SER A 73 -10.16 8.73 -9.68
N VAL A 74 -9.44 7.60 -9.54
CA VAL A 74 -8.16 7.36 -10.22
C VAL A 74 -8.30 7.41 -11.75
N LYS A 75 -9.37 6.81 -12.31
CA LYS A 75 -9.67 6.89 -13.74
C LYS A 75 -9.85 8.31 -14.24
N LYS A 76 -10.41 9.18 -13.41
CA LYS A 76 -10.71 10.55 -13.77
C LYS A 76 -9.50 11.48 -13.65
N HIS A 77 -8.71 11.33 -12.60
CA HIS A 77 -7.69 12.32 -12.22
C HIS A 77 -6.24 11.87 -12.49
N PHE A 78 -5.99 10.56 -12.57
CA PHE A 78 -4.62 10.00 -12.60
C PHE A 78 -4.42 9.01 -13.75
N ASN A 79 -4.96 9.34 -14.92
CA ASN A 79 -4.78 8.59 -16.19
C ASN A 79 -5.16 7.09 -16.12
N GLY A 80 -5.97 6.68 -15.14
CA GLY A 80 -6.42 5.29 -15.00
C GLY A 80 -5.54 4.38 -14.15
N ASN A 81 -4.27 4.73 -13.90
CA ASN A 81 -3.34 3.88 -13.17
C ASN A 81 -2.27 4.62 -12.34
N GLY A 82 -2.37 5.94 -12.16
CA GLY A 82 -1.50 6.70 -11.26
C GLY A 82 -1.82 6.43 -9.79
N VAL A 83 -1.77 5.17 -9.39
CA VAL A 83 -2.05 4.72 -8.03
C VAL A 83 -1.16 3.53 -7.66
N ILE A 84 -0.64 3.56 -6.44
CA ILE A 84 0.10 2.46 -5.81
C ILE A 84 -0.64 2.06 -4.54
N ALA A 85 -0.81 0.76 -4.30
CA ALA A 85 -1.38 0.27 -3.04
C ALA A 85 -0.29 -0.21 -2.06
N SER A 86 -0.60 -0.08 -0.77
CA SER A 86 0.19 -0.63 0.33
C SER A 86 -0.73 -1.20 1.40
N MET A 87 -0.27 -2.29 2.04
CA MET A 87 -1.04 -3.11 2.98
C MET A 87 -2.31 -3.74 2.37
N GLU A 88 -2.20 -4.17 1.12
CA GLU A 88 -3.30 -4.65 0.28
C GLU A 88 -3.41 -6.19 0.18
N HIS A 89 -2.77 -6.91 1.12
CA HIS A 89 -2.60 -8.38 1.11
C HIS A 89 -3.90 -9.13 1.46
N CYS A 90 -4.96 -8.90 0.69
CA CYS A 90 -6.26 -9.53 0.88
C CYS A 90 -6.92 -9.88 -0.46
N ASN A 91 -7.91 -10.77 -0.39
CA ASN A 91 -8.64 -11.18 -1.58
C ASN A 91 -9.44 -10.02 -2.20
N ASP A 92 -10.02 -9.14 -1.37
CA ASP A 92 -10.86 -8.05 -1.88
C ASP A 92 -10.06 -7.09 -2.75
N PHE A 93 -8.80 -6.81 -2.37
CA PHE A 93 -7.89 -6.04 -3.21
C PHE A 93 -7.66 -6.74 -4.55
N MET A 94 -7.32 -8.03 -4.53
CA MET A 94 -7.03 -8.78 -5.76
C MET A 94 -8.22 -8.82 -6.73
N PHE A 95 -9.45 -8.86 -6.22
CA PHE A 95 -10.66 -8.87 -7.03
C PHE A 95 -11.19 -7.48 -7.41
N LEU A 96 -11.01 -6.46 -6.57
CA LEU A 96 -11.67 -5.15 -6.74
C LEU A 96 -10.68 -4.01 -6.99
N GLY A 97 -9.51 -4.02 -6.36
CA GLY A 97 -8.52 -2.95 -6.44
C GLY A 97 -7.69 -2.98 -7.72
N THR A 98 -7.42 -4.18 -8.24
CA THR A 98 -6.57 -4.40 -9.43
C THR A 98 -7.18 -3.87 -10.75
N GLU A 99 -8.42 -3.35 -10.72
CA GLU A 99 -9.03 -2.69 -11.88
C GLU A 99 -8.25 -1.43 -12.32
N THR A 100 -7.65 -0.69 -11.38
CA THR A 100 -6.82 0.49 -11.67
C THR A 100 -5.44 0.43 -11.04
N ILE A 101 -5.29 -0.36 -9.97
CA ILE A 101 -4.03 -0.46 -9.22
C ILE A 101 -3.18 -1.59 -9.81
N ALA A 102 -2.18 -1.20 -10.60
CA ALA A 102 -1.25 -2.14 -11.23
C ALA A 102 0.07 -2.31 -10.46
N LEU A 103 0.33 -1.47 -9.45
CA LEU A 103 1.55 -1.50 -8.63
C LEU A 103 1.15 -1.58 -7.16
N GLY A 104 1.65 -2.58 -6.43
CA GLY A 104 1.29 -2.79 -5.03
C GLY A 104 2.42 -3.41 -4.22
N ARG A 105 2.53 -2.99 -2.96
CA ARG A 105 3.58 -3.39 -2.03
C ARG A 105 3.47 -4.85 -1.64
N VAL A 106 4.51 -5.63 -1.92
CA VAL A 106 4.53 -7.08 -1.64
C VAL A 106 5.29 -7.46 -0.36
N GLY A 107 5.67 -6.50 0.47
CA GLY A 107 6.37 -6.73 1.73
C GLY A 107 6.02 -5.70 2.79
N ASP A 108 6.60 -5.86 3.98
CA ASP A 108 6.61 -4.80 4.99
C ASP A 108 7.51 -3.64 4.53
N ASP A 109 7.57 -2.56 5.30
CA ASP A 109 8.51 -1.46 5.06
C ASP A 109 9.97 -1.96 5.13
N PHE A 110 10.84 -1.40 4.30
CA PHE A 110 12.27 -1.67 4.36
C PHE A 110 12.92 -0.90 5.51
N TRP A 111 13.26 -1.61 6.57
CA TRP A 111 13.96 -1.09 7.74
C TRP A 111 15.48 -1.07 7.51
N CYS A 112 16.06 0.13 7.35
CA CYS A 112 17.51 0.32 7.17
C CYS A 112 18.33 0.15 8.45
N THR A 113 17.67 0.24 9.60
CA THR A 113 18.28 0.16 10.93
C THR A 113 17.43 -0.76 11.77
N ASP A 114 18.06 -1.65 12.53
CA ASP A 114 17.31 -2.51 13.43
C ASP A 114 16.67 -1.71 14.56
N PRO A 115 15.35 -1.83 14.76
CA PRO A 115 14.63 -1.07 15.77
C PRO A 115 15.03 -1.45 17.21
N SER A 116 15.69 -2.60 17.41
CA SER A 116 16.22 -3.02 18.71
C SER A 116 17.68 -2.58 18.91
N GLY A 117 18.26 -1.85 17.96
CA GLY A 117 19.61 -1.30 18.04
C GLY A 117 20.71 -2.28 17.65
N ASP A 118 20.43 -3.38 16.96
CA ASP A 118 21.48 -4.26 16.43
C ASP A 118 22.31 -3.52 15.36
N PRO A 119 23.62 -3.29 15.58
CA PRO A 119 24.48 -2.64 14.59
C PRO A 119 24.64 -3.45 13.29
N ASN A 120 24.41 -4.76 13.33
CA ASN A 120 24.40 -5.60 12.12
C ASN A 120 23.03 -5.63 11.42
N GLY A 121 22.00 -5.05 12.05
CA GLY A 121 20.63 -4.88 11.53
C GLY A 121 20.58 -4.42 10.09
N THR A 122 21.31 -3.34 9.82
CA THR A 122 21.50 -2.75 8.49
C THR A 122 21.81 -3.79 7.40
N PHE A 123 22.56 -4.85 7.69
CA PHE A 123 22.97 -5.83 6.69
C PHE A 123 21.96 -6.97 6.52
N TRP A 124 21.49 -7.55 7.63
CA TRP A 124 20.63 -8.74 7.55
C TRP A 124 19.16 -8.40 7.29
N LEU A 125 18.67 -7.23 7.71
CA LEU A 125 17.29 -6.79 7.44
C LEU A 125 17.04 -6.68 5.94
N GLN A 126 18.05 -6.25 5.17
CA GLN A 126 17.98 -6.22 3.72
C GLN A 126 17.76 -7.63 3.13
N GLY A 127 18.48 -8.64 3.62
CA GLY A 127 18.27 -10.02 3.19
C GLY A 127 16.86 -10.53 3.55
N CYS A 128 16.40 -10.23 4.77
CA CYS A 128 15.06 -10.57 5.25
C CYS A 128 13.96 -9.97 4.35
N HIS A 129 14.05 -8.67 4.08
CA HIS A 129 13.11 -7.95 3.21
C HIS A 129 13.05 -8.54 1.80
N MET A 130 14.21 -8.78 1.18
CA MET A 130 14.25 -9.36 -0.17
C MET A 130 13.61 -10.75 -0.21
N VAL A 131 13.81 -11.59 0.81
CA VAL A 131 13.19 -12.92 0.87
C VAL A 131 11.66 -12.82 0.98
N HIS A 132 11.13 -11.94 1.83
CA HIS A 132 9.69 -11.74 1.96
C HIS A 132 9.06 -11.20 0.68
N CYS A 133 9.64 -10.15 0.09
CA CYS A 133 9.15 -9.60 -1.18
C CYS A 133 9.22 -10.64 -2.30
N ALA A 134 10.32 -11.38 -2.42
CA ALA A 134 10.46 -12.43 -3.43
C ALA A 134 9.39 -13.52 -3.27
N TYR A 135 9.16 -13.99 -2.04
CA TYR A 135 8.16 -15.01 -1.75
C TYR A 135 6.74 -14.54 -2.13
N ASN A 136 6.34 -13.35 -1.68
CA ASN A 136 5.01 -12.81 -1.97
C ASN A 136 4.83 -12.50 -3.45
N SER A 137 5.89 -12.08 -4.14
CA SER A 137 5.88 -11.82 -5.59
C SER A 137 5.54 -13.06 -6.41
N LEU A 138 5.86 -14.27 -5.94
CA LEU A 138 5.52 -15.52 -6.65
C LEU A 138 4.02 -15.66 -6.89
N TRP A 139 3.19 -15.15 -5.97
CA TRP A 139 1.74 -15.18 -6.09
C TRP A 139 1.18 -13.86 -6.60
N MET A 140 1.51 -12.74 -5.95
CA MET A 140 0.95 -11.42 -6.28
C MET A 140 1.39 -10.91 -7.68
N GLY A 141 2.58 -11.30 -8.14
CA GLY A 141 3.12 -10.95 -9.45
C GLY A 141 2.29 -11.45 -10.64
N ASN A 142 1.34 -12.36 -10.42
CA ASN A 142 0.40 -12.81 -11.46
C ASN A 142 -0.77 -11.82 -11.68
N PHE A 143 -0.95 -10.84 -10.78
CA PHE A 143 -2.05 -9.89 -10.81
C PHE A 143 -1.56 -8.44 -10.95
N ILE A 144 -0.47 -8.09 -10.27
CA ILE A 144 0.08 -6.73 -10.20
C ILE A 144 1.60 -6.74 -10.36
N HIS A 145 2.20 -5.59 -10.65
CA HIS A 145 3.63 -5.38 -10.54
C HIS A 145 4.03 -5.28 -9.06
N PRO A 146 4.93 -6.13 -8.57
CA PRO A 146 5.39 -6.07 -7.18
C PRO A 146 6.19 -4.81 -6.85
N ASP A 147 5.72 -3.99 -5.91
CA ASP A 147 6.53 -2.94 -5.26
C ASP A 147 7.29 -3.56 -4.08
N TRP A 148 8.62 -3.57 -4.19
CA TRP A 148 9.52 -4.07 -3.16
C TRP A 148 9.95 -2.98 -2.16
N ASP A 149 9.25 -1.84 -2.13
CA ASP A 149 9.56 -0.63 -1.38
C ASP A 149 10.73 0.20 -1.96
N MET A 150 10.90 1.41 -1.43
CA MET A 150 11.83 2.45 -1.88
C MET A 150 13.28 1.97 -1.96
N PHE A 151 13.99 2.48 -2.97
CA PHE A 151 15.44 2.31 -3.10
C PHE A 151 16.23 3.29 -2.23
N GLN A 152 17.02 2.74 -1.30
CA GLN A 152 17.94 3.50 -0.47
C GLN A 152 19.35 3.50 -1.09
N SER A 153 19.63 4.53 -1.91
CA SER A 153 20.87 4.61 -2.71
C SER A 153 22.15 4.80 -1.90
N THR A 154 22.04 5.29 -0.66
CA THR A 154 23.18 5.48 0.26
C THR A 154 23.32 4.34 1.26
N HIS A 155 22.51 3.28 1.16
CA HIS A 155 22.56 2.15 2.07
C HIS A 155 23.87 1.35 1.89
N PRO A 156 24.49 0.79 2.96
CA PRO A 156 25.70 -0.03 2.84
C PRO A 156 25.58 -1.23 1.89
N CYS A 157 24.36 -1.71 1.65
CA CYS A 157 24.04 -2.77 0.69
C CYS A 157 23.33 -2.27 -0.58
N ALA A 158 23.53 -1.01 -0.99
CA ALA A 158 22.80 -0.39 -2.11
C ALA A 158 22.94 -1.17 -3.44
N GLU A 159 24.11 -1.74 -3.74
CA GLU A 159 24.30 -2.54 -4.96
C GLU A 159 23.43 -3.80 -4.97
N PHE A 160 23.42 -4.54 -3.87
CA PHE A 160 22.54 -5.71 -3.70
C PHE A 160 21.06 -5.29 -3.79
N HIS A 161 20.70 -4.20 -3.14
CA HIS A 161 19.34 -3.66 -3.13
C HIS A 161 18.84 -3.26 -4.52
N ALA A 162 19.70 -2.63 -5.33
CA ALA A 162 19.40 -2.28 -6.72
C ALA A 162 19.31 -3.53 -7.61
N ALA A 163 20.26 -4.47 -7.47
CA ALA A 163 20.27 -5.70 -8.25
C ALA A 163 19.03 -6.57 -7.99
N SER A 164 18.62 -6.71 -6.72
CA SER A 164 17.42 -7.49 -6.37
C SER A 164 16.15 -6.92 -7.01
N ARG A 165 15.96 -5.60 -7.00
CA ARG A 165 14.80 -4.94 -7.65
C ARG A 165 14.84 -4.94 -9.17
N ALA A 166 16.03 -4.98 -9.76
CA ALA A 166 16.17 -5.08 -11.20
C ALA A 166 15.80 -6.49 -11.73
N ILE A 167 15.89 -7.52 -10.87
CA ILE A 167 15.59 -8.91 -11.21
C ILE A 167 14.12 -9.26 -10.95
N SER A 168 13.49 -8.61 -9.96
CA SER A 168 12.12 -8.88 -9.50
C SER A 168 11.03 -8.63 -10.53
#